data_AF-A0A2C1DG95-F1
#
_entry.id   AF-A0A2C1DG95-F1
#
_cell.length_a   1.000
_cell.length_b   1.000
_cell.length_c   1.000
_cell.angle_alpha   90.00
_cell.angle_beta   90.00
_cell.angle_gamma   90.00
#
_symmetry.space_group_name_H-M   'P 1'
#
loop_
_entity.id
_entity.type
_entity.pdbx_description
1 polymer ?
#
loop_
_entity_poly.entity_id
_entity_poly.type
_entity_poly.pdbx_seq_one_letter_code
_entity_poly.pdbx_strand_id
1 'polypeptide(L)'
;MKEVQLHEILIANPYLIEEGCIFLESEVNLSGKRCDLLFLDKNKKKLFVEVKLKVNDSAVGQLIRYDGLVNNPDARFMLVGLTFVAGLKEGLEKHGYEYKEINLDNVKGNKENIALYKKKVPRNKSKFETVDQLIQTFSLREQQIAKEIFEYAYGLEGVYYYLSDGIMMRRASKRFKFLSISTKGNRALFHVPTKMRDSVFEKYKDKIKIYIPVDPRDKNQIDIELRDIPSLDCVKDLIDCAYQERE
;
A
#
# COMPACT_ATOMS: atom_id res chain seq x y z
N MET A 1 19.87 1.74 4.61
CA MET A 1 18.53 1.60 4.00
C MET A 1 18.25 0.13 3.78
N LYS A 2 17.05 -0.36 4.07
CA LYS A 2 16.58 -1.71 3.74
C LYS A 2 15.84 -1.69 2.40
N GLU A 3 15.76 -2.82 1.71
CA GLU A 3 15.05 -2.95 0.42
C GLU A 3 13.57 -2.52 0.53
N VAL A 4 12.90 -2.87 1.62
CA VAL A 4 11.52 -2.43 1.93
C VAL A 4 11.40 -0.90 1.91
N GLN A 5 12.38 -0.18 2.46
CA GLN A 5 12.38 1.29 2.45
C GLN A 5 12.53 1.85 1.03
N LEU A 6 13.25 1.17 0.15
CA LEU A 6 13.34 1.56 -1.25
C LEU A 6 12.01 1.31 -1.98
N HIS A 7 11.32 0.20 -1.69
CA HIS A 7 9.97 -0.04 -2.24
C HIS A 7 9.02 1.09 -1.86
N GLU A 8 9.04 1.49 -0.58
CA GLU A 8 8.22 2.60 -0.07
C GLU A 8 8.49 3.90 -0.81
N ILE A 9 9.77 4.24 -0.99
CA ILE A 9 10.18 5.43 -1.73
C ILE A 9 9.61 5.39 -3.15
N LEU A 10 9.72 4.26 -3.84
CA LEU A 10 9.26 4.10 -5.23
C LEU A 10 7.73 4.10 -5.37
N ILE A 11 7.01 3.52 -4.40
CA ILE A 11 5.54 3.53 -4.34
C ILE A 11 5.02 4.96 -4.16
N ALA A 12 5.62 5.70 -3.21
CA ALA A 12 5.32 7.09 -2.95
C ALA A 12 5.70 7.99 -4.13
N ASN A 13 6.75 7.61 -4.87
CA ASN A 13 7.36 8.39 -5.93
C ASN A 13 7.53 7.63 -7.23
N PRO A 14 6.43 7.30 -7.92
CA PRO A 14 6.51 6.60 -9.20
C PRO A 14 7.37 7.34 -10.25
N TYR A 15 7.48 8.68 -10.15
CA TYR A 15 8.33 9.48 -11.04
C TYR A 15 9.83 9.15 -10.92
N LEU A 16 10.27 8.52 -9.83
CA LEU A 16 11.65 8.04 -9.69
C LEU A 16 11.92 6.83 -10.58
N ILE A 17 10.89 6.09 -10.97
CA ILE A 17 10.96 5.03 -11.98
C ILE A 17 11.01 5.68 -13.36
N GLU A 18 9.90 6.30 -13.74
CA GLU A 18 9.68 6.98 -15.03
C GLU A 18 8.60 8.05 -14.86
N GLU A 19 8.73 9.14 -15.62
CA GLU A 19 7.71 10.19 -15.66
C GLU A 19 6.34 9.65 -16.10
N GLY A 20 5.28 10.04 -15.40
CA GLY A 20 3.92 9.61 -15.70
C GLY A 20 3.58 8.18 -15.27
N CYS A 21 4.50 7.47 -14.61
CA CYS A 21 4.18 6.18 -13.99
C CYS A 21 3.19 6.33 -12.83
N ILE A 22 2.31 5.33 -12.69
CA ILE A 22 1.33 5.22 -11.62
C ILE A 22 1.51 3.85 -10.98
N PHE A 23 1.75 3.81 -9.66
CA PHE A 23 1.85 2.55 -8.93
C PHE A 23 0.50 1.82 -8.88
N LEU A 24 0.49 0.51 -9.15
CA LEU A 24 -0.73 -0.32 -9.15
C LEU A 24 -0.77 -1.32 -8.00
N GLU A 25 0.32 -2.06 -7.79
CA GLU A 25 0.32 -3.19 -6.86
C GLU A 25 1.73 -3.54 -6.40
N SER A 26 1.87 -3.89 -5.12
CA SER A 26 3.10 -4.48 -4.56
C SER A 26 2.91 -5.98 -4.41
N GLU A 27 4.00 -6.74 -4.47
CA GLU A 27 3.99 -8.19 -4.24
C GLU A 27 3.05 -8.92 -5.23
N VAL A 28 3.18 -8.59 -6.52
CA VAL A 28 2.30 -9.07 -7.59
C VAL A 28 2.50 -10.56 -7.81
N ASN A 29 1.43 -11.34 -7.66
CA ASN A 29 1.47 -12.78 -7.87
C ASN A 29 1.42 -13.10 -9.37
N LEU A 30 2.51 -13.67 -9.88
CA LEU A 30 2.71 -14.17 -11.24
C LEU A 30 2.81 -15.69 -11.17
N SER A 31 1.67 -16.39 -11.22
CA SER A 31 1.61 -17.86 -11.24
C SER A 31 2.42 -18.54 -10.12
N GLY A 32 2.32 -18.03 -8.89
CA GLY A 32 3.04 -18.55 -7.72
C GLY A 32 4.42 -17.94 -7.50
N LYS A 33 4.89 -17.07 -8.40
CA LYS A 33 6.03 -16.18 -8.19
C LYS A 33 5.55 -14.78 -7.80
N ARG A 34 6.43 -14.00 -7.19
CA ARG A 34 6.08 -12.69 -6.64
C ARG A 34 7.05 -11.65 -7.16
N CYS A 35 6.55 -10.75 -7.99
CA CYS A 35 7.28 -9.56 -8.44
C CYS A 35 7.06 -8.43 -7.42
N ASP A 36 8.10 -7.62 -7.18
CA ASP A 36 8.07 -6.62 -6.11
C ASP A 36 7.01 -5.55 -6.31
N LEU A 37 6.97 -4.91 -7.49
CA LEU A 37 6.07 -3.80 -7.78
C LEU A 37 5.51 -3.88 -9.21
N LEU A 38 4.30 -3.37 -9.40
CA LEU A 38 3.66 -3.18 -10.69
C LEU A 38 3.21 -1.74 -10.82
N PHE A 39 3.55 -1.14 -11.95
CA PHE A 39 3.15 0.21 -12.35
C PHE A 39 2.38 0.19 -13.67
N LEU A 40 1.72 1.30 -13.95
CA LEU A 40 1.14 1.65 -15.23
C LEU A 40 1.92 2.84 -15.79
N ASP A 41 2.45 2.73 -17.00
CA ASP A 41 3.14 3.85 -17.65
C ASP A 41 2.16 4.89 -18.22
N LYS A 42 2.71 5.97 -18.79
CA LYS A 42 1.93 7.03 -19.45
C LYS A 42 1.07 6.53 -20.63
N ASN A 43 1.48 5.45 -21.26
CA ASN A 43 0.81 4.81 -22.40
C ASN A 43 -0.14 3.68 -21.96
N LYS A 44 -0.41 3.55 -20.66
CA LYS A 44 -1.28 2.51 -20.07
C LYS A 44 -0.73 1.09 -20.23
N LYS A 45 0.57 0.91 -20.43
CA LYS A 45 1.22 -0.42 -20.40
C LYS A 45 1.65 -0.77 -18.98
N LYS A 46 1.58 -2.07 -18.66
CA LYS A 46 1.98 -2.61 -17.37
C LYS A 46 3.51 -2.70 -17.30
N LEU A 47 4.09 -2.14 -16.25
CA LEU A 47 5.52 -2.18 -15.97
C LEU A 47 5.76 -2.96 -14.67
N PHE A 48 6.32 -4.16 -14.80
CA PHE A 48 6.72 -5.01 -13.68
C PHE A 48 8.14 -4.65 -13.25
N VAL A 49 8.32 -4.41 -11.96
CA VAL A 49 9.55 -3.87 -11.40
C VAL A 49 10.05 -4.81 -10.31
N GLU A 50 11.26 -5.32 -10.47
CA GLU A 50 12.01 -5.99 -9.40
C GLU A 50 13.01 -4.99 -8.81
N VAL A 51 13.01 -4.88 -7.49
CA VAL A 51 13.78 -3.86 -6.77
C VAL A 51 14.89 -4.53 -5.97
N LYS A 52 16.11 -4.01 -6.07
CA LYS A 52 17.27 -4.48 -5.29
C LYS A 52 18.11 -3.30 -4.83
N LEU A 53 18.64 -3.34 -3.60
CA LEU A 53 19.63 -2.33 -3.18
C LEU A 53 20.89 -2.38 -4.06
N LYS A 54 21.37 -3.58 -4.36
CA LYS A 54 22.46 -3.86 -5.31
C LYS A 54 21.98 -4.89 -6.31
N VAL A 55 21.84 -4.49 -7.57
CA VAL A 55 21.37 -5.35 -8.65
C VAL A 55 22.53 -6.24 -9.11
N ASN A 56 22.28 -7.54 -9.19
CA ASN A 56 23.22 -8.58 -9.62
C ASN A 56 22.54 -9.54 -10.62
N ASP A 57 23.29 -10.51 -11.13
CA ASP A 57 22.80 -11.46 -12.15
C ASP A 57 21.57 -12.27 -11.69
N SER A 58 21.43 -12.52 -10.38
CA SER A 58 20.27 -13.24 -9.86
C SER A 58 18.96 -12.48 -10.07
N ALA A 59 19.02 -11.14 -10.03
CA ALA A 59 17.85 -10.29 -10.26
C ALA A 59 17.41 -10.33 -11.74
N VAL A 60 18.36 -10.47 -12.68
CA VAL A 60 18.06 -10.68 -14.10
C VAL A 60 17.32 -12.01 -14.30
N GLY A 61 17.78 -13.07 -13.64
CA GLY A 61 17.10 -14.36 -13.66
C GLY A 61 15.67 -14.30 -13.11
N GLN A 62 15.39 -13.45 -12.12
CA GLN A 62 14.02 -13.21 -11.65
C GLN A 62 13.19 -12.48 -12.71
N LEU A 63 13.74 -11.44 -13.32
CA LEU A 63 13.07 -10.64 -14.35
C LEU A 63 12.64 -11.49 -15.56
N ILE A 64 13.56 -12.30 -16.10
CA ILE A 64 13.30 -13.23 -17.22
C ILE A 64 12.21 -14.24 -16.85
N ARG A 65 12.21 -14.74 -15.60
CA ARG A 65 11.15 -15.65 -15.16
C ARG A 65 9.79 -14.97 -15.11
N TYR A 66 9.71 -13.73 -14.67
CA TYR A 66 8.45 -12.99 -14.64
C TYR A 66 7.91 -12.74 -16.05
N ASP A 67 8.79 -12.36 -16.98
CA ASP A 67 8.49 -12.19 -18.39
C ASP A 67 7.84 -13.45 -18.99
N GLY A 68 8.47 -14.61 -18.78
CA GLY A 68 7.91 -15.89 -19.23
C GLY A 68 6.59 -16.32 -18.55
N LEU A 69 6.16 -15.65 -17.46
CA LEU A 69 4.92 -15.96 -16.74
C LEU A 69 3.77 -15.00 -17.05
N VAL A 70 4.04 -13.88 -17.71
CA VAL A 70 3.04 -12.85 -18.01
C VAL A 70 2.54 -13.03 -19.44
N ASN A 71 1.28 -13.43 -19.58
CA ASN A 71 0.60 -13.56 -20.87
C ASN A 71 0.13 -12.19 -21.40
N ASN A 72 1.06 -11.24 -21.55
CA ASN A 72 0.81 -9.93 -22.14
C ASN A 72 2.05 -9.45 -22.92
N PRO A 73 2.01 -9.40 -24.26
CA PRO A 73 3.16 -8.98 -25.07
C PRO A 73 3.54 -7.50 -24.90
N ASP A 74 2.63 -6.68 -24.36
CA ASP A 74 2.90 -5.27 -24.05
C ASP A 74 3.43 -5.07 -22.62
N ALA A 75 3.66 -6.15 -21.86
CA ALA A 75 4.25 -6.05 -20.53
C ALA A 75 5.72 -5.60 -20.63
N ARG A 76 6.06 -4.61 -19.81
CA ARG A 76 7.42 -4.09 -19.65
C ARG A 76 8.00 -4.63 -18.36
N PHE A 77 9.31 -4.87 -18.34
CA PHE A 77 10.02 -5.39 -17.18
C PHE A 77 11.26 -4.55 -16.90
N MET A 78 11.41 -4.11 -15.66
CA MET A 78 12.48 -3.22 -15.25
C MET A 78 13.16 -3.69 -13.96
N LEU A 79 14.50 -3.63 -13.94
CA LEU A 79 15.28 -3.73 -12.72
C LEU A 79 15.57 -2.36 -12.14
N VAL A 80 15.24 -2.17 -10.87
CA VAL A 80 15.45 -0.90 -10.18
C VAL A 80 16.36 -1.13 -8.99
N GLY A 81 17.39 -0.30 -8.86
CA GLY A 81 18.26 -0.39 -7.69
C GLY A 81 19.14 0.81 -7.44
N LEU A 82 19.90 0.78 -6.35
CA LEU A 82 20.81 1.88 -6.01
C LEU A 82 22.14 1.76 -6.74
N THR A 83 22.55 0.53 -7.06
CA THR A 83 23.80 0.23 -7.76
C THR A 83 23.62 -1.02 -8.62
N PHE A 84 24.39 -1.11 -9.70
CA PHE A 84 24.42 -2.26 -10.61
C PHE A 84 25.84 -2.84 -10.67
N VAL A 85 25.95 -4.17 -10.80
CA VAL A 85 27.25 -4.78 -11.15
C VAL A 85 27.63 -4.40 -12.59
N ALA A 86 28.93 -4.32 -12.86
CA ALA A 86 29.46 -3.88 -14.16
C ALA A 86 28.97 -4.77 -15.30
N GLY A 87 28.66 -4.17 -16.46
CA GLY A 87 28.19 -4.88 -17.66
C GLY A 87 26.72 -5.31 -17.63
N LEU A 88 26.03 -5.18 -16.48
CA LEU A 88 24.65 -5.67 -16.34
C LEU A 88 23.65 -4.79 -17.10
N LYS A 89 23.88 -3.47 -17.11
CA LYS A 89 22.99 -2.50 -17.78
C LYS A 89 22.96 -2.73 -19.29
N GLU A 90 24.15 -2.91 -19.86
CA GLU A 90 24.36 -3.24 -21.26
C GLU A 90 23.73 -4.60 -21.61
N GLY A 91 23.85 -5.57 -20.71
CA GLY A 91 23.20 -6.87 -20.83
C GLY A 91 21.67 -6.79 -20.85
N LEU A 92 21.08 -5.97 -19.99
CA LEU A 92 19.63 -5.76 -19.93
C LEU A 92 19.09 -5.09 -21.20
N GLU A 93 19.72 -3.99 -21.63
CA GLU A 93 19.36 -3.28 -22.86
C GLU A 93 19.40 -4.19 -24.08
N LYS A 94 20.46 -4.99 -24.23
CA LYS A 94 20.62 -5.92 -25.36
C LYS A 94 19.49 -6.96 -25.45
N HIS A 95 18.89 -7.32 -24.33
CA HIS A 95 17.80 -8.31 -24.27
C HIS A 95 16.41 -7.68 -24.14
N GLY A 96 16.30 -6.36 -24.29
CA GLY A 96 15.02 -5.64 -24.25
C GLY A 96 14.44 -5.45 -22.85
N TYR A 97 15.26 -5.62 -21.81
CA TYR A 97 14.89 -5.33 -20.43
C TYR A 97 15.31 -3.93 -20.02
N GLU A 98 14.49 -3.29 -19.21
CA GLU A 98 14.74 -1.94 -18.75
C GLU A 98 15.48 -1.93 -17.41
N TYR A 99 16.13 -0.81 -17.11
CA TYR A 99 16.70 -0.60 -15.79
C TYR A 99 16.60 0.85 -15.34
N LYS A 100 16.63 1.05 -14.02
CA LYS A 100 16.74 2.37 -13.40
C LYS A 100 17.66 2.32 -12.20
N GLU A 101 18.69 3.17 -12.22
CA GLU A 101 19.50 3.44 -11.03
C GLU A 101 18.92 4.64 -10.28
N ILE A 102 18.61 4.45 -9.00
CA ILE A 102 17.98 5.46 -8.15
C ILE A 102 19.08 6.20 -7.39
N ASN A 103 19.24 7.49 -7.69
CA ASN A 103 20.08 8.39 -6.90
C ASN A 103 19.26 8.96 -5.72
N LEU A 104 19.55 8.48 -4.51
CA LEU A 104 18.85 8.89 -3.30
C LEU A 104 19.16 10.33 -2.85
N ASP A 105 20.25 10.93 -3.31
CA ASP A 105 20.58 12.31 -2.93
C ASP A 105 19.62 13.30 -3.62
N ASN A 106 19.11 12.96 -4.81
CA ASN A 106 18.00 13.67 -5.46
C ASN A 106 16.69 13.58 -4.65
N VAL A 107 16.55 12.56 -3.81
CA VAL A 107 15.39 12.37 -2.92
C VAL A 107 15.56 13.20 -1.64
N LYS A 108 16.79 13.31 -1.10
CA LYS A 108 17.10 14.07 0.13
C LYS A 108 17.11 15.59 -0.04
N GLY A 109 17.37 16.11 -1.25
CA GLY A 109 17.27 17.55 -1.55
C GLY A 109 15.85 18.10 -1.40
N ASN A 110 14.85 17.22 -1.39
CA ASN A 110 13.43 17.50 -1.23
C ASN A 110 12.94 17.18 0.20
N LYS A 111 13.70 17.51 1.24
CA LYS A 111 13.31 17.26 2.65
C LYS A 111 12.07 18.04 3.11
N GLU A 112 11.68 19.10 2.42
CA GLU A 112 10.38 19.79 2.64
C GLU A 112 9.19 18.98 2.10
N ASN A 113 9.45 17.91 1.36
CA ASN A 113 8.45 17.05 0.74
C ASN A 113 8.12 15.84 1.62
N ILE A 114 8.13 15.92 2.94
CA ILE A 114 7.55 14.85 3.81
C ILE A 114 6.06 14.57 3.46
N ALA A 115 5.42 15.44 2.66
CA ALA A 115 4.19 15.21 1.91
C ALA A 115 4.21 14.03 0.90
N LEU A 116 5.38 13.39 0.66
CA LEU A 116 5.61 12.30 -0.31
C LEU A 116 4.76 11.04 -0.07
N TYR A 117 4.18 10.85 1.12
CA TYR A 117 3.42 9.64 1.46
C TYR A 117 1.91 9.75 1.23
N LYS A 118 1.41 10.93 0.87
CA LYS A 118 -0.03 11.19 0.70
C LYS A 118 -0.47 10.96 -0.74
N LYS A 119 -0.59 9.71 -1.17
CA LYS A 119 -1.25 9.39 -2.44
C LYS A 119 -2.19 8.20 -2.33
N LYS A 120 -3.34 8.35 -2.98
CA LYS A 120 -4.17 7.23 -3.44
C LYS A 120 -3.29 6.33 -4.29
N VAL A 121 -3.16 5.07 -3.88
CA VAL A 121 -2.59 4.04 -4.74
C VAL A 121 -3.74 3.34 -5.46
N PRO A 122 -3.81 3.42 -6.80
CA PRO A 122 -4.81 2.66 -7.54
C PRO A 122 -4.55 1.17 -7.38
N ARG A 123 -5.58 0.40 -7.03
CA ARG A 123 -5.56 -1.07 -7.06
C ARG A 123 -6.55 -1.51 -8.14
N ASN A 124 -6.17 -2.50 -8.96
CA ASN A 124 -7.08 -3.04 -9.98
C ASN A 124 -8.39 -3.53 -9.31
N LYS A 125 -9.54 -3.22 -9.93
CA LYS A 125 -10.92 -3.64 -9.56
C LYS A 125 -11.65 -2.83 -8.48
N SER A 126 -11.26 -1.60 -8.14
CA SER A 126 -12.15 -0.75 -7.34
C SER A 126 -13.33 -0.23 -8.18
N LYS A 127 -14.53 -0.23 -7.60
CA LYS A 127 -15.71 0.45 -8.17
C LYS A 127 -15.69 1.97 -7.93
N PHE A 128 -14.73 2.46 -7.15
CA PHE A 128 -14.66 3.83 -6.69
C PHE A 128 -13.40 4.53 -7.22
N GLU A 129 -13.59 5.70 -7.81
CA GLU A 129 -12.50 6.55 -8.29
C GLU A 129 -12.00 7.50 -7.19
N THR A 130 -12.84 7.87 -6.23
CA THR A 130 -12.43 8.76 -5.14
C THR A 130 -12.89 8.26 -3.78
N VAL A 131 -12.25 8.76 -2.73
CA VAL A 131 -12.70 8.53 -1.35
C VAL A 131 -14.09 9.11 -1.14
N ASP A 132 -14.37 10.29 -1.70
CA ASP A 132 -15.70 10.92 -1.61
C ASP A 132 -16.78 10.07 -2.26
N GLN A 133 -16.55 9.53 -3.46
CA GLN A 133 -17.49 8.60 -4.12
C GLN A 133 -17.77 7.37 -3.26
N LEU A 134 -16.75 6.83 -2.58
CA LEU A 134 -16.93 5.69 -1.68
C LEU A 134 -17.72 6.10 -0.44
N ILE A 135 -17.35 7.21 0.20
CA ILE A 135 -18.01 7.71 1.41
C ILE A 135 -19.48 7.99 1.14
N GLN A 136 -19.83 8.58 -0.01
CA GLN A 136 -21.20 8.84 -0.43
C GLN A 136 -22.12 7.60 -0.47
N THR A 137 -21.56 6.38 -0.45
CA THR A 137 -22.37 5.14 -0.36
C THR A 137 -22.95 4.88 1.03
N PHE A 138 -22.43 5.53 2.07
CA PHE A 138 -22.92 5.39 3.44
C PHE A 138 -24.12 6.31 3.73
N SER A 139 -24.83 6.07 4.84
CA SER A 139 -25.85 7.02 5.32
C SER A 139 -25.22 8.37 5.73
N LEU A 140 -25.99 9.46 5.78
CA LEU A 140 -25.46 10.80 6.10
C LEU A 140 -24.64 10.85 7.40
N ARG A 141 -25.08 10.14 8.45
CA ARG A 141 -24.34 10.05 9.71
C ARG A 141 -23.04 9.27 9.55
N GLU A 142 -23.10 8.14 8.86
CA GLU A 142 -21.93 7.29 8.61
C GLU A 142 -20.91 7.96 7.68
N GLN A 143 -21.37 8.81 6.75
CA GLN A 143 -20.51 9.63 5.89
C GLN A 143 -19.62 10.54 6.71
N GLN A 144 -20.21 11.25 7.68
CA GLN A 144 -19.49 12.17 8.56
C GLN A 144 -18.38 11.43 9.32
N ILE A 145 -18.71 10.34 10.02
CA ILE A 145 -17.72 9.62 10.81
C ILE A 145 -16.68 8.88 9.95
N ALA A 146 -17.07 8.34 8.79
CA ALA A 146 -16.11 7.74 7.85
C ALA A 146 -15.11 8.78 7.34
N LYS A 147 -15.57 10.00 7.05
CA LYS A 147 -14.72 11.11 6.62
C LYS A 147 -13.75 11.54 7.73
N GLU A 148 -14.24 11.72 8.96
CA GLU A 148 -13.41 12.07 10.11
C GLU A 148 -12.31 11.02 10.38
N ILE A 149 -12.68 9.74 10.37
CA ILE A 149 -11.73 8.62 10.53
C ILE A 149 -10.68 8.64 9.42
N PHE A 150 -11.10 8.80 8.17
CA PHE A 150 -10.20 8.86 7.02
C PHE A 150 -9.22 10.04 7.13
N GLU A 151 -9.73 11.25 7.35
CA GLU A 151 -8.92 12.46 7.44
C GLU A 151 -7.90 12.39 8.58
N TYR A 152 -8.31 11.88 9.74
CA TYR A 152 -7.42 11.68 10.88
C TYR A 152 -6.30 10.68 10.55
N ALA A 153 -6.67 9.47 10.12
CA ALA A 153 -5.70 8.42 9.84
C ALA A 153 -4.78 8.78 8.65
N TYR A 154 -5.28 9.51 7.66
CA TYR A 154 -4.49 9.99 6.52
C TYR A 154 -3.58 11.18 6.88
N GLY A 155 -3.90 11.87 7.97
CA GLY A 155 -3.03 12.89 8.57
C GLY A 155 -1.76 12.31 9.22
N LEU A 156 -1.76 11.02 9.57
CA LEU A 156 -0.61 10.36 10.19
C LEU A 156 0.56 10.21 9.22
N GLU A 157 1.78 10.24 9.76
CA GLU A 157 3.01 10.20 8.96
C GLU A 157 3.12 8.90 8.15
N GLY A 158 3.53 9.00 6.89
CA GLY A 158 3.79 7.80 6.09
C GLY A 158 2.54 7.00 5.71
N VAL A 159 1.34 7.54 5.91
CA VAL A 159 0.09 6.83 5.59
C VAL A 159 -0.32 7.06 4.15
N TYR A 160 -0.62 5.95 3.48
CA TYR A 160 -1.18 5.91 2.14
C TYR A 160 -2.36 4.93 2.11
N TYR A 161 -3.17 4.97 1.06
CA TYR A 161 -4.38 4.16 0.99
C TYR A 161 -4.64 3.58 -0.40
N TYR A 162 -5.41 2.50 -0.41
CA TYR A 162 -5.95 1.87 -1.61
C TYR A 162 -7.48 1.92 -1.56
N LEU A 163 -8.11 2.06 -2.72
CA LEU A 163 -9.55 1.84 -2.88
C LEU A 163 -9.80 0.44 -3.44
N SER A 164 -10.83 -0.23 -2.92
CA SER A 164 -11.35 -1.50 -3.46
C SER A 164 -12.86 -1.57 -3.22
N ASP A 165 -13.31 -2.43 -2.29
CA ASP A 165 -14.65 -2.42 -1.66
C ASP A 165 -14.65 -1.60 -0.35
N GLY A 166 -13.56 -0.90 -0.08
CA GLY A 166 -13.35 -0.02 1.06
C GLY A 166 -12.11 0.83 0.85
N ILE A 167 -11.85 1.70 1.84
CA ILE A 167 -10.60 2.44 1.97
C ILE A 167 -9.68 1.58 2.83
N MET A 168 -8.53 1.15 2.30
CA MET A 168 -7.54 0.36 3.03
C MET A 168 -6.31 1.21 3.31
N MET A 169 -6.04 1.49 4.57
CA MET A 169 -4.96 2.39 4.99
C MET A 169 -3.75 1.59 5.46
N ARG A 170 -2.58 1.99 4.97
CA ARG A 170 -1.29 1.36 5.26
C ARG A 170 -0.28 2.40 5.66
N ARG A 171 0.66 1.99 6.50
CA ARG A 171 1.88 2.73 6.80
C ARG A 171 2.95 2.27 5.81
N ALA A 172 3.64 3.20 5.16
CA ALA A 172 4.71 2.88 4.20
C ALA A 172 5.71 1.89 4.80
N SER A 173 6.18 2.14 6.03
CA SER A 173 7.17 1.31 6.74
C SER A 173 6.72 -0.10 7.14
N LYS A 174 5.47 -0.49 6.84
CA LYS A 174 4.90 -1.78 7.25
C LYS A 174 4.11 -2.44 6.13
N ARG A 175 4.20 -3.76 6.09
CA ARG A 175 3.55 -4.59 5.07
C ARG A 175 2.04 -4.63 5.21
N PHE A 176 1.53 -4.55 6.44
CA PHE A 176 0.12 -4.77 6.73
C PHE A 176 -0.68 -3.47 6.83
N LYS A 177 -1.94 -3.54 6.41
CA LYS A 177 -2.92 -2.49 6.68
C LYS A 177 -3.18 -2.41 8.19
N PHE A 178 -3.33 -1.19 8.68
CA PHE A 178 -3.64 -0.92 10.09
C PHE A 178 -5.12 -0.53 10.27
N LEU A 179 -5.74 0.04 9.24
CA LEU A 179 -7.13 0.47 9.27
C LEU A 179 -7.82 0.20 7.93
N SER A 180 -9.10 -0.15 7.95
CA SER A 180 -9.96 -0.15 6.77
C SER A 180 -11.31 0.48 7.07
N ILE A 181 -11.89 1.20 6.10
CA ILE A 181 -13.30 1.63 6.11
C ILE A 181 -14.00 0.86 4.99
N SER A 182 -14.85 -0.09 5.34
CA SER A 182 -15.44 -1.07 4.43
C SER A 182 -16.89 -0.74 4.09
N THR A 183 -17.24 -0.77 2.80
CA THR A 183 -18.63 -0.74 2.35
C THR A 183 -19.36 -2.06 2.65
N LYS A 184 -18.62 -3.16 2.83
CA LYS A 184 -19.19 -4.41 3.32
C LYS A 184 -19.46 -4.29 4.81
N GLY A 185 -20.75 -4.24 5.16
CA GLY A 185 -21.24 -4.17 6.54
C GLY A 185 -21.08 -2.79 7.19
N ASN A 186 -20.69 -1.76 6.44
CA ASN A 186 -20.45 -0.39 6.91
C ASN A 186 -19.58 -0.36 8.17
N ARG A 187 -18.33 -0.83 8.08
CA ARG A 187 -17.45 -1.03 9.25
C ARG A 187 -16.12 -0.32 9.14
N ALA A 188 -15.62 0.16 10.28
CA ALA A 188 -14.21 0.43 10.49
C ALA A 188 -13.55 -0.84 11.06
N LEU A 189 -12.45 -1.28 10.43
CA LEU A 189 -11.70 -2.46 10.82
C LEU A 189 -10.30 -2.04 11.26
N PHE A 190 -10.02 -2.20 12.54
CA PHE A 190 -8.75 -1.80 13.16
C PHE A 190 -7.87 -3.04 13.35
N HIS A 191 -6.68 -3.01 12.77
CA HIS A 191 -5.74 -4.12 12.78
C HIS A 191 -4.66 -3.85 13.83
N VAL A 192 -4.82 -4.42 15.02
CA VAL A 192 -3.89 -4.30 16.14
C VAL A 192 -2.91 -5.50 16.16
N PRO A 193 -1.86 -5.52 16.99
CA PRO A 193 -1.04 -6.72 17.16
C PRO A 193 -1.85 -7.89 17.70
N THR A 194 -1.53 -9.10 17.24
CA THR A 194 -2.20 -10.33 17.70
C THR A 194 -2.13 -10.49 19.22
N LYS A 195 -1.02 -10.10 19.85
CA LYS A 195 -0.82 -10.18 21.29
C LYS A 195 -1.62 -9.12 22.08
N MET A 196 -2.04 -8.04 21.44
CA MET A 196 -2.76 -6.93 22.08
C MET A 196 -4.27 -7.01 21.86
N ARG A 197 -4.75 -7.81 20.92
CA ARG A 197 -6.15 -7.84 20.49
C ARG A 197 -7.13 -8.02 21.66
N ASP A 198 -6.87 -8.96 22.56
CA ASP A 198 -7.77 -9.22 23.68
C ASP A 198 -7.75 -8.05 24.68
N SER A 199 -6.58 -7.48 24.99
CA SER A 199 -6.48 -6.30 25.86
C SER A 199 -7.17 -5.06 25.27
N VAL A 200 -7.10 -4.90 23.94
CA VAL A 200 -7.80 -3.83 23.24
C VAL A 200 -9.30 -4.10 23.27
N PHE A 201 -9.75 -5.32 22.98
CA PHE A 201 -11.16 -5.68 23.07
C PHE A 201 -11.74 -5.33 24.46
N GLU A 202 -11.07 -5.76 25.53
CA GLU A 202 -11.47 -5.49 26.91
C GLU A 202 -11.52 -3.99 27.23
N LYS A 203 -10.60 -3.17 26.68
CA LYS A 203 -10.58 -1.71 26.89
C LYS A 203 -11.80 -1.00 26.28
N TYR A 204 -12.36 -1.54 25.19
CA TYR A 204 -13.38 -0.86 24.39
C TYR A 204 -14.77 -1.51 24.42
N LYS A 205 -14.91 -2.78 24.82
CA LYS A 205 -16.17 -3.55 24.75
C LYS A 205 -17.37 -2.88 25.45
N ASP A 206 -17.11 -2.14 26.54
CA ASP A 206 -18.15 -1.46 27.32
C ASP A 206 -18.40 -0.01 26.85
N LYS A 207 -17.53 0.51 25.97
CA LYS A 207 -17.60 1.89 25.46
C LYS A 207 -18.23 1.97 24.08
N ILE A 208 -18.00 0.94 23.27
CA ILE A 208 -18.45 0.88 21.89
C ILE A 208 -18.74 -0.56 21.51
N LYS A 209 -19.74 -0.75 20.66
CA LYS A 209 -20.13 -2.08 20.22
C LYS A 209 -19.08 -2.63 19.25
N ILE A 210 -18.31 -3.60 19.74
CA ILE A 210 -17.28 -4.30 18.95
C ILE A 210 -17.84 -5.61 18.43
N TYR A 211 -17.55 -5.89 17.17
CA TYR A 211 -17.84 -7.17 16.53
C TYR A 211 -16.55 -7.98 16.45
N ILE A 212 -16.66 -9.26 16.82
CA ILE A 212 -15.56 -10.20 16.65
C ILE A 212 -15.56 -10.64 15.17
N PRO A 213 -14.42 -10.56 14.46
CA PRO A 213 -14.34 -11.00 13.07
C PRO A 213 -14.81 -12.45 12.93
N VAL A 214 -15.68 -12.67 11.94
CA VAL A 214 -16.20 -14.01 11.61
C VAL A 214 -15.10 -14.89 10.99
N ASP A 215 -14.09 -14.27 10.36
CA ASP A 215 -12.96 -14.99 9.78
C ASP A 215 -11.91 -15.32 10.85
N PRO A 216 -11.69 -16.60 11.19
CA PRO A 216 -10.72 -17.01 12.20
C PRO A 216 -9.26 -16.73 11.81
N ARG A 217 -8.99 -16.31 10.56
CA ARG A 217 -7.67 -15.87 10.09
C ARG A 217 -7.34 -14.44 10.51
N ASP A 218 -8.35 -13.60 10.74
CA ASP A 218 -8.18 -12.19 11.15
C ASP A 218 -8.17 -12.06 12.68
N LYS A 219 -7.29 -12.84 13.33
CA LYS A 219 -7.20 -12.95 14.81
C LYS A 219 -6.88 -11.63 15.53
N ASN A 220 -6.50 -10.60 14.79
CA ASN A 220 -5.97 -9.35 15.31
C ASN A 220 -6.72 -8.12 14.81
N GLN A 221 -8.00 -8.32 14.47
CA GLN A 221 -8.90 -7.28 14.00
C GLN A 221 -9.97 -6.97 15.05
N ILE A 222 -10.25 -5.68 15.21
CA ILE A 222 -11.35 -5.12 15.99
C ILE A 222 -12.31 -4.46 14.97
N ASP A 223 -13.56 -4.94 14.91
CA ASP A 223 -14.56 -4.43 13.97
C ASP A 223 -15.57 -3.56 14.71
N ILE A 224 -15.88 -2.41 14.14
CA ILE A 224 -16.91 -1.52 14.66
C ILE A 224 -17.75 -1.03 13.49
N GLU A 225 -19.08 -1.16 13.59
CA GLU A 225 -19.98 -0.58 12.59
C GLU A 225 -19.93 0.95 12.68
N LEU A 226 -19.92 1.63 11.54
CA LEU A 226 -19.80 3.10 11.48
C LEU A 226 -20.92 3.79 12.26
N ARG A 227 -22.14 3.22 12.22
CA ARG A 227 -23.29 3.72 13.01
C ARG A 227 -23.08 3.66 14.52
N ASP A 228 -22.24 2.74 15.00
CA ASP A 228 -21.96 2.51 16.42
C ASP A 228 -20.82 3.41 16.93
N ILE A 229 -20.15 4.18 16.05
CA ILE A 229 -19.11 5.15 16.41
C ILE A 229 -19.74 6.53 16.64
N PRO A 230 -19.81 7.03 17.88
CA PRO A 230 -20.47 8.31 18.17
C PRO A 230 -19.69 9.52 17.66
N SER A 231 -18.36 9.46 17.75
CA SER A 231 -17.42 10.50 17.32
C SER A 231 -16.03 9.91 17.06
N LEU A 232 -15.18 10.65 16.35
CA LEU A 232 -13.78 10.28 16.13
C LEU A 232 -13.03 10.00 17.44
N ASP A 233 -13.27 10.80 18.48
CA ASP A 233 -12.57 10.67 19.78
C ASP A 233 -12.75 9.29 20.42
N CYS A 234 -13.87 8.61 20.19
CA CYS A 234 -14.12 7.27 20.71
C CYS A 234 -13.18 6.21 20.12
N VAL A 235 -12.63 6.45 18.92
CA VAL A 235 -11.80 5.49 18.18
C VAL A 235 -10.39 6.00 17.90
N LYS A 236 -10.08 7.26 18.24
CA LYS A 236 -8.78 7.89 17.98
C LYS A 236 -7.60 7.11 18.54
N ASP A 237 -7.65 6.79 19.84
CA ASP A 237 -6.66 5.95 20.52
C ASP A 237 -6.50 4.57 19.86
N LEU A 238 -7.58 4.02 19.28
CA LEU A 238 -7.56 2.72 18.62
C LEU A 238 -6.88 2.81 17.24
N ILE A 239 -7.11 3.90 16.50
CA ILE A 239 -6.40 4.22 15.26
C ILE A 239 -4.90 4.34 15.55
N ASP A 240 -4.53 5.09 16.59
CA ASP A 240 -3.13 5.30 16.96
C ASP A 240 -2.45 3.99 17.39
N CYS A 241 -3.13 3.18 18.20
CA CYS A 241 -2.65 1.85 18.59
C CYS A 241 -2.44 0.95 17.36
N ALA A 242 -3.41 0.88 16.45
CA ALA A 242 -3.27 0.11 15.22
C ALA A 242 -2.13 0.64 14.33
N TYR A 243 -2.00 1.95 14.20
CA TYR A 243 -0.95 2.58 13.40
C TYR A 243 0.46 2.32 13.95
N GLN A 244 0.66 2.51 15.26
CA GLN A 244 1.98 2.39 15.88
C GLN A 244 2.43 0.94 15.98
N GLU A 245 1.57 0.11 16.58
CA GLU A 245 1.96 -1.20 17.08
C GLU A 245 1.83 -2.30 16.04
N ARG A 246 1.07 -2.09 14.94
CA ARG A 246 0.91 -3.14 13.93
C ARG A 246 2.25 -3.50 13.28
N GLU A 247 2.71 -4.71 13.59
CA GLU A 247 3.84 -5.40 12.97
C GLU A 247 3.47 -6.00 11.60
#